data_AF-A0AAV9HI47-F1
#
_entry.id   AF-A0AAV9HI47-F1
#
_cell.length_a   1.000
_cell.length_b   1.000
_cell.length_c   1.000
_cell.angle_alpha   90.00
_cell.angle_beta   90.00
_cell.angle_gamma   90.00
#
_symmetry.space_group_name_H-M   'P 1'
#
loop_
_entity.id
_entity.type
_entity.pdbx_description
1 polymer ?
#
loop_
_entity_poly.entity_id
_entity_poly.type
_entity_poly.pdbx_seq_one_letter_code
_entity_poly.pdbx_strand_id
1 'polypeptide(L)'
;MNLVTESCTALTKALPACHLLVYSSLLGTELYQSFVMTKVCYIALPRSAFRTLQKRVFPVYFRAQVALVLLSAVTFPPAGIFGLAINRADWIPHLVAAVTAVLNLGVYEPQTRQCMIGVAHQETRDAANSSGGTKDESTPDMDKAKRGFSRAHAMCIHLNLISIGAMLFYGLRLASRL
;
A
#
# COMPACT_ATOMS: atom_id res chain seq x y z
N MET A 1 42.20 10.98 8.41
CA MET A 1 41.28 10.72 9.55
C MET A 1 40.13 11.74 9.60
N ASN A 2 40.36 13.03 9.32
CA ASN A 2 39.33 14.08 9.43
C ASN A 2 38.15 13.99 8.43
N LEU A 3 38.39 13.59 7.17
CA LEU A 3 37.35 13.50 6.13
C LEU A 3 36.25 12.46 6.44
N VAL A 4 36.62 11.34 7.06
CA VAL A 4 35.67 10.28 7.43
C VAL A 4 34.82 10.72 8.63
N THR A 5 35.44 11.37 9.61
CA THR A 5 34.75 11.89 10.80
C THR A 5 33.78 13.02 10.45
N GLU A 6 34.17 13.93 9.56
CA GLU A 6 33.28 14.99 9.05
C GLU A 6 32.09 14.44 8.26
N SER A 7 32.34 13.46 7.37
CA SER A 7 31.28 12.79 6.61
C SER A 7 30.29 12.05 7.53
N CYS A 8 30.79 11.38 8.56
CA CYS A 8 29.97 10.66 9.53
C CYS A 8 29.12 11.62 10.39
N THR A 9 29.66 12.79 10.73
CA THR A 9 28.98 13.85 11.48
C THR A 9 27.91 14.56 10.65
N ALA A 10 28.18 14.78 9.36
CA ALA A 10 27.19 15.33 8.42
C ALA A 10 26.03 14.35 8.20
N LEU A 11 26.32 13.06 8.03
CA LEU A 11 25.32 12.02 7.85
C LEU A 11 24.40 11.89 9.08
N THR A 12 24.96 11.91 10.29
CA THR A 12 24.17 11.84 11.54
C THR A 12 23.28 13.07 11.75
N LYS A 13 23.70 14.26 11.29
CA LYS A 13 22.87 15.48 11.33
C LYS A 13 21.76 15.49 10.27
N ALA A 14 22.00 14.89 9.10
CA ALA A 14 21.00 14.79 8.03
C ALA A 14 19.97 13.67 8.27
N LEU A 15 20.34 12.63 9.03
CA LEU A 15 19.54 11.44 9.23
C LEU A 15 18.11 11.71 9.77
N PRO A 16 17.88 12.59 10.78
CA PRO A 16 16.54 12.90 11.24
C PRO A 16 15.66 13.56 10.17
N ALA A 17 16.24 14.45 9.36
CA ALA A 17 15.52 15.09 8.25
C ALA A 17 15.17 14.08 7.16
N CYS A 18 16.11 13.19 6.81
CA CYS A 18 15.85 12.08 5.89
C CYS A 18 14.74 11.16 6.42
N HIS A 19 14.77 10.80 7.71
CA HIS A 19 13.74 9.99 8.33
C HIS A 19 12.37 10.64 8.23
N LEU A 20 12.27 11.94 8.55
CA LEU A 20 11.01 12.68 8.49
C LEU A 20 10.45 12.73 7.07
N LEU A 21 11.29 12.92 6.05
CA LEU A 21 10.87 12.90 4.65
C LEU A 21 10.37 11.52 4.22
N VAL A 22 11.07 10.44 4.60
CA VAL A 22 10.69 9.08 4.24
C VAL A 22 9.40 8.67 4.94
N TYR A 23 9.31 8.94 6.25
CA TYR A 23 8.11 8.71 7.05
C TYR A 23 6.89 9.48 6.49
N SER A 24 7.07 10.77 6.19
CA SER A 24 6.00 11.60 5.62
C SER A 24 5.59 11.12 4.23
N SER A 25 6.56 10.66 3.42
CA SER A 25 6.29 10.08 2.10
C SER A 25 5.52 8.77 2.20
N LEU A 26 5.84 7.90 3.18
CA LEU A 26 5.12 6.67 3.46
C LEU A 26 3.65 6.98 3.79
N LEU A 27 3.42 7.77 4.84
CA LEU A 27 2.08 8.09 5.31
C LEU A 27 1.26 8.85 4.23
N GLY A 28 1.89 9.81 3.56
CA GLY A 28 1.27 10.58 2.49
C GLY A 28 0.87 9.70 1.30
N THR A 29 1.73 8.78 0.88
CA THR A 29 1.44 7.83 -0.21
C THR A 29 0.28 6.92 0.14
N GLU A 30 0.24 6.38 1.37
CA GLU A 30 -0.84 5.51 1.82
C GLU A 30 -2.19 6.23 1.85
N LEU A 31 -2.23 7.45 2.42
CA LEU A 31 -3.45 8.26 2.50
C LEU A 31 -3.94 8.69 1.12
N TYR A 32 -3.03 9.23 0.29
CA TYR A 32 -3.37 9.75 -1.02
C TYR A 32 -3.85 8.65 -1.96
N GLN A 33 -3.13 7.53 -2.03
CA GLN A 33 -3.50 6.44 -2.92
C GLN A 33 -4.83 5.80 -2.51
N SER A 34 -5.03 5.55 -1.20
CA SER A 34 -6.18 4.80 -0.70
C SER A 34 -7.48 5.59 -0.73
N PHE A 35 -7.44 6.87 -0.32
CA PHE A 35 -8.66 7.66 -0.12
C PHE A 35 -8.92 8.67 -1.23
N VAL A 36 -7.86 9.21 -1.84
CA VAL A 36 -8.00 10.27 -2.85
C VAL A 36 -7.99 9.67 -4.25
N MET A 37 -6.84 9.12 -4.67
CA MET A 37 -6.68 8.64 -6.05
C MET A 37 -7.65 7.52 -6.40
N THR A 38 -7.77 6.51 -5.54
CA THR A 38 -8.69 5.39 -5.80
C THR A 38 -10.14 5.84 -5.93
N LYS A 39 -10.61 6.75 -5.05
CA LYS A 39 -11.98 7.27 -5.10
C LYS A 39 -12.22 8.12 -6.35
N VAL A 40 -11.30 9.03 -6.66
CA VAL A 40 -11.41 9.90 -7.85
C VAL A 40 -11.46 9.05 -9.11
N CYS A 41 -10.54 8.10 -9.26
CA CYS A 41 -10.54 7.21 -10.42
C CYS A 41 -11.77 6.31 -10.50
N TYR A 42 -12.30 5.84 -9.36
CA TYR A 42 -13.51 5.02 -9.35
C TYR A 42 -14.75 5.78 -9.85
N ILE A 43 -14.84 7.08 -9.54
CA ILE A 43 -15.95 7.93 -9.98
C ILE A 43 -15.75 8.38 -11.44
N ALA A 44 -14.52 8.72 -11.82
CA ALA A 44 -14.22 9.34 -13.11
C ALA A 44 -14.08 8.34 -14.27
N LEU A 45 -13.76 7.07 -14.00
CA LEU A 45 -13.45 6.09 -15.05
C LEU A 45 -14.55 5.02 -15.20
N PRO A 46 -14.82 4.54 -16.42
CA PRO A 46 -15.57 3.31 -16.62
C PRO A 46 -14.94 2.13 -15.86
N ARG A 47 -15.75 1.19 -15.38
CA ARG A 47 -15.29 0.06 -14.53
C ARG A 47 -14.13 -0.75 -15.15
N SER A 48 -14.15 -0.95 -16.47
CA SER A 48 -13.08 -1.65 -17.20
C SER A 48 -11.76 -0.87 -17.22
N ALA A 49 -11.82 0.44 -17.44
CA ALA A 49 -10.66 1.34 -17.40
C ALA A 49 -10.09 1.43 -15.98
N PHE A 50 -10.96 1.57 -14.96
CA PHE A 50 -10.56 1.55 -13.55
C PHE A 50 -9.82 0.25 -13.18
N ARG A 51 -10.37 -0.93 -13.50
CA ARG A 51 -9.70 -2.21 -13.25
C ARG A 51 -8.36 -2.32 -13.97
N THR A 52 -8.26 -1.78 -15.18
CA THR A 52 -7.01 -1.78 -15.96
C THR A 52 -5.95 -0.91 -15.30
N LEU A 53 -6.32 0.27 -14.81
CA LEU A 53 -5.45 1.13 -14.03
C LEU A 53 -5.01 0.45 -12.73
N GLN A 54 -5.96 -0.09 -11.95
CA GLN A 54 -5.67 -0.74 -10.67
C GLN A 54 -4.71 -1.94 -10.81
N LYS A 55 -4.88 -2.77 -11.87
CA LYS A 55 -3.95 -3.87 -12.20
C LYS A 55 -2.49 -3.42 -12.38
N ARG A 56 -2.26 -2.17 -12.79
CA ARG A 56 -0.90 -1.60 -12.96
C ARG A 56 -0.42 -0.86 -11.72
N VAL A 57 -1.32 -0.16 -11.03
CA VAL A 57 -0.96 0.66 -9.87
C VAL A 57 -0.68 -0.18 -8.64
N PHE A 58 -1.48 -1.21 -8.38
CA PHE A 58 -1.34 -2.07 -7.19
C PHE A 58 0.09 -2.61 -6.97
N PRO A 59 0.74 -3.27 -7.95
CA PRO A 59 2.08 -3.81 -7.72
C PRO A 59 3.12 -2.71 -7.47
N VAL A 60 2.99 -1.55 -8.12
CA VAL A 60 3.92 -0.42 -7.90
C VAL A 60 3.71 0.17 -6.50
N TYR A 61 2.45 0.40 -6.12
CA TYR A 61 2.07 0.95 -4.82
C TYR A 61 2.54 0.07 -3.66
N PHE A 62 2.23 -1.23 -3.67
CA PHE A 62 2.59 -2.11 -2.55
C PHE A 62 4.11 -2.34 -2.46
N ARG A 63 4.83 -2.30 -3.58
CA ARG A 63 6.31 -2.31 -3.57
C ARG A 63 6.88 -1.03 -2.98
N ALA A 64 6.32 0.13 -3.35
CA ALA A 64 6.71 1.41 -2.79
C ALA A 64 6.42 1.46 -1.29
N GLN A 65 5.26 0.95 -0.84
CA GLN A 65 4.90 0.87 0.58
C GLN A 65 5.93 0.05 1.37
N VAL A 66 6.27 -1.17 0.92
CA VAL A 66 7.30 -1.99 1.57
C VAL A 66 8.65 -1.28 1.59
N ALA A 67 9.07 -0.67 0.47
CA ALA A 67 10.33 0.04 0.39
C ALA A 67 10.39 1.25 1.35
N LEU A 68 9.31 2.03 1.44
CA LEU A 68 9.21 3.19 2.31
C LEU A 68 9.16 2.81 3.80
N VAL A 69 8.48 1.71 4.17
CA VAL A 69 8.50 1.18 5.55
C VAL A 69 9.91 0.75 5.95
N LEU A 70 10.60 0.01 5.08
CA LEU A 70 11.99 -0.40 5.33
C LEU A 70 12.93 0.80 5.43
N LEU A 71 12.79 1.76 4.51
CA LEU A 71 13.61 2.96 4.51
C LEU A 71 13.35 3.82 5.77
N SER A 72 12.09 3.90 6.24
CA SER A 72 11.75 4.57 7.50
C SER A 72 12.47 3.91 8.68
N ALA A 73 12.50 2.58 8.75
CA ALA A 73 13.21 1.85 9.80
C ALA A 73 14.74 2.03 9.72
N VAL A 74 15.32 2.00 8.52
CA VAL A 74 16.77 2.20 8.31
C VAL A 74 17.19 3.62 8.67
N THR A 75 16.36 4.61 8.36
CA THR A 75 16.65 6.03 8.62
C THR A 75 16.34 6.47 10.06
N PHE A 76 15.79 5.59 10.91
CA PHE A 76 15.38 5.95 12.27
C PHE A 76 16.55 6.51 13.12
N PRO A 77 16.48 7.75 13.63
CA PRO A 77 17.58 8.32 14.41
C PRO A 77 17.62 7.76 15.86
N PRO A 78 18.79 7.68 16.52
CA PRO A 78 20.14 8.00 16.01
C PRO A 78 20.87 6.81 15.35
N ALA A 79 20.37 5.59 15.48
CA ALA A 79 21.12 4.35 15.18
C ALA A 79 20.42 3.42 14.17
N GLY A 80 19.48 3.94 13.37
CA GLY A 80 18.68 3.18 12.43
C GLY A 80 17.80 2.14 13.13
N ILE A 81 17.76 0.93 12.54
CA ILE A 81 16.96 -0.21 13.01
C ILE A 81 17.27 -0.56 14.48
N PHE A 82 18.53 -0.43 14.91
CA PHE A 82 18.91 -0.71 16.29
C PHE A 82 18.30 0.31 17.27
N GLY A 83 18.24 1.59 16.88
CA GLY A 83 17.57 2.62 17.67
C GLY A 83 16.06 2.37 17.77
N LEU A 84 15.46 1.92 16.68
CA LEU A 84 14.04 1.58 16.62
C LEU A 84 13.70 0.43 17.59
N ALA A 85 14.54 -0.60 17.65
CA ALA A 85 14.34 -1.79 18.46
C ALA A 85 14.35 -1.53 19.99
N ILE A 86 14.88 -0.39 20.44
CA ILE A 86 14.97 -0.05 21.87
C ILE A 86 13.58 0.17 22.48
N ASN A 87 12.68 0.82 21.74
CA ASN A 87 11.43 1.30 22.31
C ASN A 87 10.21 0.63 21.67
N ARG A 88 9.47 -0.13 22.48
CA ARG A 88 8.28 -0.86 22.05
C ARG A 88 7.26 -0.02 21.29
N ALA A 89 7.03 1.20 21.72
CA ALA A 89 6.04 2.05 21.07
C ALA A 89 6.54 2.68 19.75
N ASP A 90 7.81 2.48 19.35
CA ASP A 90 8.35 2.89 18.06
C ASP A 90 8.44 1.70 17.10
N TRP A 91 8.97 0.55 17.56
CA TRP A 91 9.10 -0.62 16.70
C TRP A 91 7.79 -1.38 16.47
N ILE A 92 6.84 -1.40 17.43
CA ILE A 92 5.56 -2.09 17.23
C ILE A 92 4.79 -1.50 16.04
N PRO A 93 4.60 -0.17 15.94
CA PRO A 93 3.95 0.42 14.78
C PRO A 93 4.65 0.10 13.44
N HIS A 94 5.99 0.17 13.41
CA HIS A 94 6.77 -0.18 12.23
C HIS A 94 6.65 -1.64 11.85
N LEU A 95 6.62 -2.55 12.83
CA LEU A 95 6.42 -3.97 12.59
C LEU A 95 5.02 -4.23 12.03
N VAL A 96 3.99 -3.60 12.61
CA VAL A 96 2.62 -3.71 12.11
C VAL A 96 2.54 -3.23 10.66
N ALA A 97 3.08 -2.04 10.35
CA ALA A 97 3.14 -1.51 9.00
C ALA A 97 3.94 -2.42 8.04
N ALA A 98 5.06 -3.00 8.49
CA ALA A 98 5.86 -3.90 7.68
C ALA A 98 5.12 -5.21 7.36
N VAL A 99 4.49 -5.82 8.37
CA VAL A 99 3.72 -7.06 8.20
C VAL A 99 2.53 -6.84 7.29
N THR A 100 1.75 -5.76 7.49
CA THR A 100 0.61 -5.46 6.63
C THR A 100 1.03 -5.15 5.19
N ALA A 101 2.13 -4.40 5.00
CA ALA A 101 2.67 -4.10 3.67
C ALA A 101 3.16 -5.37 2.95
N VAL A 102 3.86 -6.27 3.64
CA VAL A 102 4.33 -7.54 3.07
C VAL A 102 3.17 -8.47 2.74
N LEU A 103 2.17 -8.58 3.61
CA LEU A 103 0.96 -9.36 3.34
C LEU A 103 0.19 -8.81 2.14
N ASN A 104 0.05 -7.49 2.06
CA ASN A 104 -0.56 -6.85 0.91
C ASN A 104 0.21 -7.14 -0.38
N LEU A 105 1.54 -6.98 -0.39
CA LEU A 105 2.35 -7.21 -1.57
C LEU A 105 2.40 -8.69 -1.99
N GLY A 106 2.58 -9.61 -1.05
CA GLY A 106 2.84 -11.02 -1.32
C GLY A 106 1.59 -11.88 -1.48
N VAL A 107 0.48 -11.50 -0.85
CA VAL A 107 -0.74 -12.33 -0.78
C VAL A 107 -1.92 -11.63 -1.45
N TYR A 108 -2.28 -10.44 -0.99
CA TYR A 108 -3.57 -9.85 -1.38
C TYR A 108 -3.51 -9.08 -2.70
N GLU A 109 -2.38 -8.47 -3.06
CA GLU A 109 -2.14 -7.87 -4.38
C GLU A 109 -2.28 -8.90 -5.51
N PRO A 110 -1.53 -10.02 -5.52
CA PRO A 110 -1.61 -10.97 -6.62
C PRO A 110 -3.00 -11.61 -6.68
N GLN A 111 -3.62 -11.91 -5.53
CA GLN A 111 -5.00 -12.42 -5.49
C GLN A 111 -5.99 -11.43 -6.10
N THR A 112 -5.94 -10.16 -5.71
CA THR A 112 -6.87 -9.14 -6.24
C THR A 112 -6.68 -8.96 -7.74
N ARG A 113 -5.43 -8.98 -8.21
CA ARG A 113 -5.10 -8.91 -9.63
C ARG A 113 -5.62 -10.10 -10.42
N GLN A 114 -5.48 -11.32 -9.91
CA GLN A 114 -6.02 -12.52 -10.55
C GLN A 114 -7.56 -12.47 -10.62
N CYS A 115 -8.23 -12.03 -9.56
CA CYS A 115 -9.68 -11.82 -9.59
C CYS A 115 -10.10 -10.77 -10.63
N MET A 116 -9.35 -9.66 -10.77
CA MET A 116 -9.61 -8.65 -11.80
C MET A 116 -9.44 -9.20 -13.23
N ILE A 117 -8.51 -10.14 -13.44
CA ILE A 117 -8.33 -10.83 -14.72
C ILE A 117 -9.51 -11.77 -14.98
N GLY A 118 -9.92 -12.55 -13.99
CA GLY A 118 -11.08 -13.45 -14.09
C GLY A 118 -12.37 -12.73 -14.45
N VAL A 119 -12.65 -11.59 -13.80
CA VAL A 119 -13.81 -10.74 -14.13
C VAL A 119 -13.74 -10.25 -15.58
N ALA A 120 -12.57 -9.80 -16.04
CA ALA A 120 -12.41 -9.33 -17.43
C ALA A 120 -12.60 -10.46 -18.46
N HIS A 121 -12.15 -11.67 -18.15
CA HIS A 121 -12.32 -12.83 -19.02
C HIS A 121 -13.80 -13.23 -19.14
N GLN A 122 -14.53 -13.24 -18.01
CA GLN A 122 -15.96 -13.52 -18.00
C GLN A 122 -16.75 -12.42 -18.72
N GLU A 123 -16.41 -11.14 -18.55
CA GLU A 123 -17.07 -10.05 -19.28
C GLU A 123 -16.94 -10.23 -20.80
N THR A 124 -15.78 -10.72 -21.26
CA THR A 124 -15.54 -11.01 -22.68
C THR A 124 -16.33 -12.23 -23.16
N ARG A 125 -16.38 -13.30 -22.34
CA ARG A 125 -17.12 -14.53 -22.64
C ARG A 125 -18.62 -14.27 -22.72
N ASP A 126 -19.15 -13.54 -21.74
CA ASP A 126 -20.56 -13.21 -21.67
C ASP A 126 -20.93 -12.30 -22.85
N ALA A 127 -20.10 -11.32 -23.20
CA ALA A 127 -20.31 -10.48 -24.38
C ALA A 127 -20.35 -11.27 -25.71
N ALA A 128 -19.52 -12.31 -25.85
CA ALA A 128 -19.55 -13.19 -27.03
C ALA A 128 -20.83 -14.07 -27.08
N ASN A 129 -21.28 -14.54 -25.91
CA ASN A 129 -22.46 -15.40 -25.79
C ASN A 129 -23.80 -14.61 -25.85
N SER A 130 -23.80 -13.32 -25.52
CA SER A 130 -25.00 -12.45 -25.55
C SER A 130 -25.42 -11.97 -26.94
N SER A 131 -24.91 -12.57 -28.01
CA SER A 131 -25.27 -12.26 -29.41
C SER A 131 -26.74 -12.55 -29.78
N GLY A 132 -27.60 -12.96 -28.83
CA GLY A 132 -29.01 -13.29 -29.08
C GLY A 132 -29.97 -13.27 -27.88
N GLY A 133 -29.65 -12.65 -26.74
CA GLY A 133 -30.54 -12.66 -25.57
C GLY A 133 -30.24 -11.59 -24.52
N THR A 134 -31.26 -11.20 -23.76
CA THR A 134 -31.36 -10.08 -22.80
C THR A 134 -30.10 -9.84 -21.93
N LYS A 135 -29.63 -8.59 -21.94
CA LYS A 135 -28.34 -8.11 -21.43
C LYS A 135 -28.15 -8.09 -19.90
N ASP A 136 -29.11 -8.55 -19.10
CA ASP A 136 -29.24 -8.04 -17.72
C ASP A 136 -29.10 -9.07 -16.59
N GLU A 137 -28.91 -10.36 -16.88
CA GLU A 137 -28.65 -11.34 -15.82
C GLU A 137 -27.16 -11.64 -15.65
N SER A 138 -26.61 -11.20 -14.51
CA SER A 138 -25.28 -11.58 -14.07
C SER A 138 -25.20 -13.11 -13.96
N THR A 139 -24.35 -13.75 -14.77
CA THR A 139 -24.17 -15.20 -14.72
C THR A 139 -23.65 -15.61 -13.32
N PRO A 140 -24.04 -16.76 -12.75
CA PRO A 140 -23.53 -17.22 -11.44
C PRO A 140 -22.00 -17.22 -11.35
N ASP A 141 -21.32 -17.47 -12.46
CA ASP A 141 -19.86 -17.40 -12.58
C ASP A 141 -19.32 -15.97 -12.41
N MET A 142 -20.00 -14.97 -13.00
CA MET A 142 -19.67 -13.55 -12.87
C MET A 142 -19.81 -13.08 -11.42
N ASP A 143 -20.86 -13.51 -10.74
CA ASP A 143 -21.08 -13.19 -9.33
C ASP A 143 -20.00 -13.78 -8.43
N LYS A 144 -19.58 -15.02 -8.68
CA LYS A 144 -18.47 -15.65 -7.97
C LYS A 144 -17.17 -14.87 -8.15
N ALA A 145 -16.84 -14.45 -9.37
CA ALA A 145 -15.63 -13.67 -9.62
C ALA A 145 -15.67 -12.27 -8.98
N LYS A 146 -16.81 -11.58 -9.06
CA LYS A 146 -17.02 -10.28 -8.39
C LYS A 146 -16.90 -10.40 -6.87
N ARG A 147 -17.44 -11.46 -6.26
CA ARG A 147 -17.30 -11.73 -4.82
C ARG A 147 -15.85 -12.00 -4.43
N GLY A 148 -15.13 -12.78 -5.22
CA GLY A 148 -13.69 -13.04 -5.02
C GLY A 148 -12.88 -11.75 -5.05
N PHE A 149 -13.11 -10.92 -6.09
CA PHE A 149 -12.49 -9.60 -6.22
C PHE A 149 -12.81 -8.70 -5.02
N SER A 150 -14.09 -8.57 -4.66
CA SER A 150 -14.53 -7.72 -3.55
C SER A 150 -13.86 -8.12 -2.24
N ARG A 151 -13.80 -9.43 -1.94
CA ARG A 151 -13.16 -9.94 -0.73
C ARG A 151 -11.66 -9.67 -0.71
N ALA A 152 -10.94 -9.98 -1.79
CA ALA A 152 -9.49 -9.74 -1.86
C ALA A 152 -9.16 -8.24 -1.76
N HIS A 153 -9.93 -7.40 -2.47
CA HIS A 153 -9.76 -5.95 -2.44
C HIS A 153 -10.06 -5.36 -1.05
N ALA A 154 -11.12 -5.84 -0.39
CA ALA A 154 -11.45 -5.42 0.97
C ALA A 154 -10.30 -5.73 1.93
N MET A 155 -9.67 -6.91 1.85
CA MET A 155 -8.52 -7.24 2.70
C MET A 155 -7.35 -6.27 2.49
N CYS A 156 -7.05 -5.90 1.23
CA CYS A 156 -6.03 -4.89 0.95
C CYS A 156 -6.32 -3.55 1.66
N ILE A 157 -7.57 -3.08 1.58
CA ILE A 157 -7.99 -1.82 2.22
C ILE A 157 -7.83 -1.89 3.74
N HIS A 158 -8.25 -2.99 4.36
CA HIS A 158 -8.18 -3.14 5.82
C HIS A 158 -6.72 -3.18 6.31
N LEU A 159 -5.87 -3.97 5.65
CA LEU A 159 -4.44 -4.01 5.99
C LEU A 159 -3.77 -2.65 5.80
N ASN A 160 -4.17 -1.92 4.76
CA ASN A 160 -3.65 -0.58 4.54
C ASN A 160 -4.13 0.41 5.61
N LEU A 161 -5.39 0.32 6.05
CA LEU A 161 -5.92 1.15 7.13
C LEU A 161 -5.21 0.86 8.47
N ILE A 162 -4.91 -0.41 8.75
CA ILE A 162 -4.10 -0.80 9.92
C ILE A 162 -2.70 -0.19 9.83
N SER A 163 -2.05 -0.23 8.66
CA SER A 163 -0.75 0.42 8.42
C SER A 163 -0.82 1.92 8.72
N ILE A 164 -1.80 2.61 8.13
CA ILE A 164 -2.02 4.05 8.32
C ILE A 164 -2.23 4.37 9.80
N GLY A 165 -3.07 3.61 10.51
CA GLY A 165 -3.31 3.80 11.94
C GLY A 165 -2.04 3.64 12.78
N ALA A 166 -1.24 2.62 12.48
CA ALA A 166 0.05 2.40 13.13
C ALA A 166 1.02 3.56 12.86
N MET A 167 1.17 3.98 11.60
CA MET A 167 2.07 5.06 11.23
C MET A 167 1.61 6.42 11.75
N LEU A 168 0.30 6.69 11.85
CA LEU A 168 -0.24 7.88 12.51
C LEU A 168 0.09 7.90 14.00
N PHE A 169 -0.09 6.78 14.70
CA PHE A 169 0.30 6.66 16.11
C PHE A 169 1.80 6.93 16.29
N TYR A 170 2.64 6.34 15.43
CA TYR A 170 4.07 6.62 15.42
C TYR A 170 4.36 8.11 15.16
N GLY A 171 3.66 8.73 14.21
CA GLY A 171 3.78 10.15 13.90
C GLY A 171 3.50 11.08 15.06
N LEU A 172 2.44 10.81 15.82
CA LEU A 172 2.10 11.57 17.03
C LEU A 172 3.24 11.49 18.06
N ARG A 173 3.85 10.32 18.18
CA ARG A 173 4.98 10.09 19.08
C ARG A 173 6.27 10.73 18.59
N LEU A 174 6.51 10.70 17.29
CA LEU A 174 7.63 11.39 16.67
C LEU A 174 7.50 12.90 16.92
N ALA A 175 6.31 13.46 16.73
CA ALA A 175 6.02 14.87 16.98
C ALA A 175 6.23 15.29 18.43
N SER A 176 5.99 14.42 19.42
CA SER A 176 6.24 14.74 20.83
C SER A 176 7.73 14.78 21.23
N ARG A 177 8.64 14.41 20.31
CA ARG A 177 10.10 14.36 20.52
C ARG A 177 10.87 15.37 19.66
N LEU A 178 10.18 16.06 18.76
CA LEU A 178 10.70 17.19 17.99
C LEU A 178 10.66 18.46 18.84
#